data_AF-A0A7J7GR78-F1
#
_entry.id   AF-A0A7J7GR78-F1
#
_cell.length_a   1.000
_cell.length_b   1.000
_cell.length_c   1.000
_cell.angle_alpha   90.00
_cell.angle_beta   90.00
_cell.angle_gamma   90.00
#
_symmetry.space_group_name_H-M   'P 1'
#
loop_
_entity.id
_entity.type
_entity.pdbx_description
1 polymer ?
#
loop_
_entity_poly.entity_id
_entity_poly.type
_entity_poly.pdbx_seq_one_letter_code
_entity_poly.pdbx_strand_id
1 'polypeptide(L)'
;MSFSAIEVCDHETNGVEDDLSDDGSQAGEKKRRLNFEQVKTLEKNFELGNKLESERKMQLARALGLQPRQIAIWFQNRRARWKTKQLEKDYDVLKRQFDAIKADNDVLQSQNQKLQAEVWFSKFLFFRKQK
;
A
#
# COMPACT_ATOMS: atom_id res chain seq x y z
N MET A 1 21.63 -14.47 -3.19
CA MET A 1 21.11 -13.22 -2.61
C MET A 1 19.74 -13.53 -2.03
N SER A 2 19.63 -13.57 -0.71
CA SER A 2 18.38 -13.88 -0.04
C SER A 2 17.41 -12.72 -0.25
N PHE A 3 16.31 -12.99 -0.94
CA PHE A 3 15.12 -12.14 -0.90
C PHE A 3 14.61 -12.19 0.53
N SER A 4 14.92 -11.16 1.33
CA SER A 4 14.28 -10.97 2.62
C SER A 4 12.78 -10.90 2.38
N ALA A 5 12.08 -11.74 3.12
CA ALA A 5 10.63 -11.87 3.10
C ALA A 5 9.98 -10.50 3.08
N ILE A 6 9.03 -10.32 2.16
CA ILE A 6 8.02 -9.30 2.34
C ILE A 6 7.29 -9.70 3.63
N GLU A 7 7.58 -9.01 4.73
CA GLU A 7 6.77 -9.11 5.93
C GLU A 7 5.38 -8.61 5.53
N VAL A 8 4.51 -9.56 5.21
CA VAL A 8 3.09 -9.35 5.12
C VAL A 8 2.65 -8.94 6.52
N CYS A 9 2.60 -7.64 6.79
CA CYS A 9 2.07 -7.12 8.05
C CYS A 9 0.70 -7.76 8.30
N ASP A 10 0.59 -8.30 9.51
CA ASP A 10 -0.46 -9.19 10.00
C ASP A 10 -1.85 -8.87 9.46
N HIS A 11 -2.47 -9.92 8.92
CA HIS A 11 -3.90 -10.06 8.90
C HIS A 11 -4.38 -10.37 10.33
N GLU A 12 -4.37 -9.37 11.21
CA GLU A 12 -5.17 -9.45 12.44
C GLU A 12 -6.64 -9.24 12.07
N THR A 13 -7.28 -10.30 11.56
CA THR A 13 -8.72 -10.50 11.75
C THR A 13 -8.95 -10.98 13.17
N ASN A 14 -8.98 -10.03 14.11
CA ASN A 14 -9.51 -10.29 15.45
C ASN A 14 -10.78 -9.46 15.63
N GLY A 15 -11.89 -10.17 15.89
CA GLY A 15 -13.15 -9.61 16.35
C GLY A 15 -14.36 -9.84 15.44
N VAL A 16 -14.61 -11.07 14.98
CA VAL A 16 -15.95 -11.51 14.56
C VAL A 16 -16.73 -11.91 15.81
N GLU A 17 -17.04 -10.98 16.71
CA GLU A 17 -17.98 -11.24 17.83
C GLU A 17 -18.67 -9.92 18.21
N ASP A 18 -19.88 -9.73 17.70
CA ASP A 18 -21.06 -9.35 18.49
C ASP A 18 -22.27 -9.44 17.56
N ASP A 19 -22.87 -10.63 17.59
CA ASP A 19 -24.28 -10.82 17.31
C ASP A 19 -25.06 -10.16 18.45
N LEU A 20 -25.53 -8.94 18.22
CA LEU A 20 -26.67 -8.39 18.93
C LEU A 20 -27.69 -7.95 17.89
N SER A 21 -28.61 -8.89 17.65
CA SER A 21 -29.93 -8.67 17.09
C SER A 21 -30.57 -7.41 17.68
N ASP A 22 -30.81 -6.41 16.85
CA ASP A 22 -31.76 -5.32 17.10
C ASP A 22 -32.75 -5.28 15.93
N ASP A 23 -33.76 -6.14 16.03
CA ASP A 23 -34.97 -6.07 15.23
C ASP A 23 -35.78 -4.84 15.67
N GLY A 24 -35.60 -3.75 14.92
CA GLY A 24 -36.14 -2.44 15.29
C GLY A 24 -36.29 -1.50 14.09
N SER A 25 -36.93 -1.95 13.02
CA SER A 25 -37.74 -1.13 12.11
C SER A 25 -37.29 0.33 11.86
N GLN A 26 -36.30 0.56 10.99
CA GLN A 26 -36.25 1.80 10.17
C GLN A 26 -35.77 1.49 8.76
N ALA A 27 -36.70 1.01 7.95
CA ALA A 27 -36.64 1.12 6.51
C ALA A 27 -36.38 2.60 6.14
N GLY A 28 -35.21 2.89 5.56
CA GLY A 28 -35.00 4.13 4.80
C GLY A 28 -33.98 5.13 5.34
N GLU A 29 -32.96 4.73 6.12
CA GLU A 29 -31.77 5.56 6.28
C GLU A 29 -30.97 5.62 4.96
N LYS A 30 -31.47 6.50 4.09
CA LYS A 30 -30.81 7.01 2.88
C LYS A 30 -29.32 7.13 3.17
N LYS A 31 -28.48 6.63 2.24
CA LYS A 31 -27.04 6.90 2.13
C LYS A 31 -26.75 8.40 2.25
N ARG A 32 -26.84 8.98 3.45
CA ARG A 32 -26.50 10.38 3.70
C ARG A 32 -24.99 10.41 3.80
N ARG A 33 -24.37 11.17 2.90
CA ARG A 33 -22.97 11.53 3.02
C ARG A 33 -22.78 12.19 4.38
N LEU A 34 -21.73 11.80 5.09
CA LEU A 34 -21.32 12.45 6.33
C LEU A 34 -21.05 13.93 6.05
N ASN A 35 -21.47 14.81 6.94
CA ASN A 35 -21.16 16.22 6.85
C ASN A 35 -19.66 16.46 7.06
N PHE A 36 -19.15 17.59 6.57
CA PHE A 36 -17.74 17.97 6.68
C PHE A 36 -17.23 17.94 8.12
N GLU A 37 -18.00 18.45 9.08
CA GLU A 37 -17.61 18.44 10.51
C GLU A 37 -17.54 17.03 11.10
N GLN A 38 -18.45 16.14 10.69
CA GLN A 38 -18.43 14.73 11.09
C GLN A 38 -17.17 14.05 10.55
N VAL A 39 -16.85 14.26 9.27
CA VAL A 39 -15.64 13.74 8.64
C VAL A 39 -14.39 14.29 9.34
N LYS A 40 -14.31 15.59 9.59
CA LYS A 40 -13.17 16.23 10.28
C LYS A 40 -12.91 15.63 11.66
N THR A 41 -13.99 15.36 12.40
CA THR A 41 -13.89 14.76 13.74
C THR A 41 -13.41 13.31 13.68
N LEU A 42 -13.90 12.55 12.70
CA LEU A 42 -13.45 11.18 12.43
C LEU A 42 -11.99 11.13 11.97
N GLU A 43 -11.55 12.07 11.15
CA GLU A 43 -10.15 12.20 10.71
C GLU A 43 -9.22 12.50 11.88
N LYS A 44 -9.55 13.50 12.71
CA LYS A 44 -8.76 13.82 13.92
C LYS A 44 -8.67 12.61 14.86
N ASN A 45 -9.76 11.85 14.99
CA ASN A 45 -9.73 10.63 15.80
C ASN A 45 -8.87 9.54 15.16
N PHE A 46 -8.95 9.35 13.85
CA PHE A 46 -8.13 8.39 13.13
C PHE A 46 -6.63 8.65 13.31
N GLU A 47 -6.22 9.92 13.30
CA GLU A 47 -4.83 10.34 13.55
C GLU A 47 -4.35 10.00 14.96
N LEU A 48 -5.22 10.08 15.97
CA LEU A 48 -4.90 9.70 17.36
C LEU A 48 -4.78 8.19 17.55
N GLY A 49 -5.43 7.39 16.70
CA GLY A 49 -5.38 5.94 16.80
C GLY A 49 -6.15 5.26 15.67
N ASN A 50 -5.44 4.42 14.91
CA ASN A 50 -5.95 3.71 13.75
C ASN A 50 -6.84 2.49 14.12
N LYS A 51 -6.61 1.91 15.30
CA LYS A 51 -7.47 0.88 15.89
C LYS A 51 -8.66 1.56 16.59
N LEU A 52 -9.87 1.18 16.17
CA LEU A 52 -11.11 1.72 16.73
C LEU A 52 -11.62 0.75 17.79
N GLU A 53 -11.34 1.06 19.06
CA GLU A 53 -11.86 0.31 20.21
C GLU A 53 -13.38 0.42 20.29
N SER A 54 -14.03 -0.64 20.82
CA SER A 54 -15.50 -0.71 20.89
C SER A 54 -16.09 0.46 21.71
N GLU A 55 -15.45 0.81 22.83
CA GLU A 55 -15.87 1.94 23.66
C GLU A 55 -15.77 3.27 22.90
N ARG A 56 -14.64 3.50 22.22
CA ARG A 56 -14.40 4.71 21.42
C ARG A 56 -15.37 4.83 20.25
N LYS A 57 -15.72 3.72 19.60
CA LYS A 57 -16.75 3.64 18.56
C LYS A 57 -18.09 4.15 19.08
N MET A 58 -18.50 3.68 20.26
CA MET A 58 -19.77 4.09 20.89
C MET A 58 -19.76 5.56 21.32
N GLN A 59 -18.63 6.07 21.81
CA GLN A 59 -18.49 7.49 22.13
C GLN A 59 -18.60 8.37 20.87
N LEU A 60 -17.93 7.99 19.78
CA LEU A 60 -18.00 8.72 18.51
C LEU A 60 -19.39 8.68 17.87
N ALA A 61 -20.05 7.52 17.90
CA ALA A 61 -21.42 7.36 17.42
C ALA A 61 -22.37 8.34 18.12
N ARG A 62 -22.30 8.40 19.46
CA ARG A 62 -23.10 9.34 20.28
C ARG A 62 -22.75 10.80 19.99
N ALA A 63 -21.46 11.14 19.98
CA ALA A 63 -21.01 12.52 19.77
C ALA A 63 -21.35 13.08 18.38
N LEU A 64 -21.37 12.22 17.36
CA LEU A 64 -21.61 12.62 15.97
C LEU A 64 -23.06 12.40 15.51
N GLY A 65 -23.91 11.80 16.36
CA GLY A 65 -25.27 11.40 16.00
C GLY A 65 -25.32 10.39 14.86
N LEU A 66 -24.38 9.45 14.83
CA LEU A 66 -24.22 8.45 13.78
C LEU A 66 -24.40 7.05 14.36
N GLN A 67 -24.79 6.09 13.52
CA GLN A 67 -24.82 4.69 13.95
C GLN A 67 -23.40 4.14 14.13
N PRO A 68 -23.15 3.28 15.12
CA PRO A 68 -21.85 2.62 15.31
C PRO A 68 -21.35 1.91 14.03
N ARG A 69 -22.26 1.35 13.23
CA ARG A 69 -21.97 0.74 11.94
C ARG A 69 -21.37 1.73 10.93
N GLN A 70 -21.88 2.96 10.87
CA GLN A 70 -21.36 3.99 9.96
C GLN A 70 -19.93 4.39 10.35
N ILE A 71 -19.65 4.49 11.66
CA ILE A 71 -18.30 4.74 12.17
C ILE A 71 -17.36 3.61 11.75
N ALA A 72 -17.77 2.35 11.95
CA ALA A 72 -16.97 1.19 11.58
C ALA A 72 -16.65 1.17 10.08
N ILE A 73 -17.65 1.36 9.22
CA ILE A 73 -17.48 1.42 7.75
C ILE A 73 -16.56 2.58 7.35
N TRP A 74 -16.71 3.74 7.99
CA TRP A 74 -15.85 4.89 7.70
C TRP A 74 -14.39 4.58 8.04
N PHE A 75 -14.10 4.01 9.21
CA PHE A 75 -12.75 3.62 9.62
C PHE A 75 -12.14 2.54 8.69
N GLN A 76 -12.94 1.55 8.28
CA GLN A 76 -12.52 0.54 7.30
C GLN A 76 -12.13 1.18 5.97
N ASN A 77 -13.00 2.04 5.42
CA ASN A 77 -12.73 2.77 4.18
C ASN A 77 -11.51 3.69 4.30
N ARG A 78 -11.34 4.33 5.46
CA ARG A 78 -10.20 5.21 5.72
C ARG A 78 -8.88 4.43 5.71
N ARG A 79 -8.84 3.27 6.37
CA ARG A 79 -7.69 2.35 6.34
C ARG A 79 -7.38 1.85 4.94
N ALA A 80 -8.41 1.46 4.18
CA ALA A 80 -8.23 1.02 2.79
C ALA A 80 -7.56 2.11 1.93
N ARG A 81 -8.07 3.35 1.98
CA ARG A 81 -7.46 4.49 1.26
C ARG A 81 -6.03 4.78 1.71
N TRP A 82 -5.77 4.70 3.01
CA TRP A 82 -4.41 4.90 3.55
C TRP A 82 -3.45 3.83 3.02
N LYS A 83 -3.87 2.56 3.00
CA LYS A 83 -3.08 1.44 2.47
C LYS A 83 -2.82 1.60 0.97
N THR A 84 -3.81 1.98 0.18
CA THR A 84 -3.64 2.29 -1.25
C THR A 84 -2.61 3.40 -1.45
N LYS A 85 -2.73 4.51 -0.72
CA LYS A 85 -1.79 5.64 -0.83
C LYS A 85 -0.37 5.26 -0.43
N GLN A 86 -0.19 4.34 0.53
CA GLN A 86 1.14 3.82 0.85
C GLN A 86 1.68 2.93 -0.27
N LEU A 87 0.87 2.01 -0.79
CA LEU A 87 1.28 1.12 -1.87
C LEU A 87 1.70 1.89 -3.14
N GLU A 88 1.00 2.98 -3.47
CA GLU A 88 1.37 3.89 -4.56
C GLU A 88 2.78 4.50 -4.34
N LYS A 89 3.07 4.96 -3.13
CA LYS A 89 4.40 5.50 -2.81
C LYS A 89 5.49 4.45 -2.86
N ASP A 90 5.22 3.26 -2.31
CA ASP A 90 6.16 2.15 -2.30
C ASP A 90 6.47 1.70 -3.73
N TYR A 91 5.44 1.64 -4.58
CA TYR A 91 5.59 1.39 -6.01
C TYR A 91 6.47 2.44 -6.68
N ASP A 92 6.23 3.74 -6.42
CA ASP A 92 7.04 4.81 -7.01
C ASP A 92 8.51 4.74 -6.59
N VAL A 93 8.79 4.37 -5.34
CA VAL A 93 10.17 4.15 -4.86
C VAL A 93 10.81 2.97 -5.58
N LEU A 94 10.11 1.83 -5.63
CA LEU A 94 10.63 0.62 -6.27
C LEU A 94 10.84 0.83 -7.77
N LYS A 95 9.95 1.57 -8.42
CA LYS A 95 10.05 1.91 -9.84
C LYS A 95 11.29 2.74 -10.13
N ARG A 96 11.58 3.76 -9.32
CA ARG A 96 12.81 4.57 -9.47
C ARG A 96 14.07 3.73 -9.29
N GLN A 97 14.08 2.82 -8.31
CA GLN A 97 15.22 1.91 -8.09
C GLN A 97 15.43 0.97 -9.28
N PHE A 98 14.34 0.39 -9.79
CA PHE A 98 14.38 -0.46 -10.97
C PHE A 98 14.92 0.27 -12.19
N ASP A 99 14.43 1.48 -12.46
CA ASP A 99 14.87 2.27 -13.62
C ASP A 99 16.35 2.67 -13.52
N ALA A 100 16.85 2.98 -12.32
CA ALA A 100 18.27 3.23 -12.09
C ALA A 100 19.14 1.99 -12.35
N ILE A 101 18.78 0.84 -11.76
CA ILE A 101 19.50 -0.42 -11.97
C ILE A 101 19.47 -0.83 -13.44
N LYS A 102 18.34 -0.63 -14.12
CA LYS A 102 18.20 -0.92 -15.54
C LYS A 102 19.13 -0.05 -16.39
N ALA A 103 19.21 1.25 -16.11
CA ALA A 103 20.12 2.15 -16.82
C ALA A 103 21.60 1.72 -16.64
N ASP A 104 22.00 1.38 -15.43
CA ASP A 104 23.35 0.88 -15.15
C ASP A 104 23.62 -0.45 -15.87
N ASN A 105 22.63 -1.33 -15.91
CA ASN A 105 22.73 -2.60 -16.63
C ASN A 105 22.89 -2.39 -18.15
N ASP A 106 22.12 -1.49 -18.74
CA ASP A 106 22.20 -1.17 -20.17
C ASP A 106 23.59 -0.62 -20.52
N VAL A 107 24.17 0.24 -19.65
CA VAL A 107 25.55 0.73 -19.79
C VAL A 107 26.56 -0.41 -19.72
N LEU A 108 26.46 -1.28 -18.71
CA LEU A 108 27.35 -2.42 -18.53
C LEU A 108 27.26 -3.40 -19.71
N GLN A 109 26.06 -3.66 -20.23
CA GLN A 109 25.86 -4.49 -21.42
C GLN A 109 26.56 -3.90 -22.65
N SER A 110 26.41 -2.58 -22.88
CA SER A 110 27.08 -1.90 -23.99
C SER A 110 28.61 -1.99 -23.87
N GLN A 111 29.16 -1.78 -22.67
CA GLN A 111 30.59 -1.94 -22.41
C GLN A 111 31.05 -3.37 -22.64
N ASN A 112 30.27 -4.36 -22.18
CA ASN A 112 30.59 -5.77 -22.37
C ASN A 112 30.64 -6.15 -23.85
N GLN A 113 29.67 -5.69 -24.65
CA GLN A 113 29.65 -5.90 -26.10
C GLN A 113 30.89 -5.32 -26.79
N LYS A 114 31.32 -4.11 -26.39
CA LYS A 114 32.55 -3.48 -26.93
C LYS A 114 33.78 -4.32 -26.60
N LEU A 115 33.93 -4.73 -25.34
CA LEU A 115 35.05 -5.56 -24.91
C LEU A 115 35.06 -6.92 -25.63
N GLN A 116 33.90 -7.54 -25.83
CA GLN A 116 33.79 -8.78 -26.61
C GLN A 116 34.26 -8.59 -28.05
N ALA A 117 33.89 -7.46 -28.68
CA ALA A 117 34.34 -7.13 -30.03
C ALA A 117 35.87 -6.94 -30.11
N GLU A 118 36.47 -6.24 -29.14
CA GLU A 118 37.92 -6.06 -29.07
C GLU A 118 38.68 -7.37 -28.85
N VAL A 119 38.18 -8.23 -27.96
CA VAL A 119 38.73 -9.56 -27.72
C VAL A 119 38.64 -10.41 -28.98
N TRP A 120 37.49 -10.39 -29.65
CA TRP A 120 37.28 -11.10 -30.91
C TRP A 120 38.26 -10.62 -31.98
N PHE A 121 38.41 -9.30 -32.14
CA PHE A 121 39.32 -8.71 -33.10
C PHE A 121 40.78 -9.04 -32.81
N SER A 122 41.20 -8.98 -31.54
CA SER A 122 42.55 -9.36 -31.12
C SER A 122 42.85 -10.83 -31.40
N LYS A 123 41.90 -11.73 -31.11
CA LYS A 123 42.03 -13.16 -31.46
C LYS A 123 42.17 -13.33 -32.98
N PHE A 124 41.32 -12.65 -33.75
CA PHE A 124 41.37 -12.70 -35.22
C PHE A 124 42.74 -12.26 -35.77
N LEU A 125 43.26 -11.12 -35.30
CA LEU A 125 44.58 -10.62 -35.71
C LEU A 125 45.72 -11.57 -35.31
N PHE A 126 45.66 -12.15 -34.11
CA PHE A 126 46.64 -13.13 -33.65
C PHE A 126 46.69 -14.35 -34.56
N PHE A 127 45.52 -14.93 -34.88
CA PHE A 127 45.46 -16.07 -35.81
C PHE A 127 45.94 -15.72 -37.21
N ARG A 128 45.69 -14.49 -37.69
CA ARG A 128 46.18 -14.04 -39.01
C ARG A 128 47.70 -13.89 -39.05
N LYS A 129 48.35 -13.52 -37.93
CA LYS A 129 49.81 -13.37 -37.84
C LYS A 129 50.57 -14.70 -37.77
N GLN A 130 49.90 -15.80 -37.41
CA GLN A 130 50.49 -17.14 -37.25
C GLN A 130 50.49 -17.97 -38.54
N LYS A 131 50.10 -17.38 -39.67
CA LYS A 131 49.90 -18.04 -40.97
C LYS A 131 50.70 -17.32 -42.04
#